data_AF-A0A5N6KM50-F1
#
_entry.id   AF-A0A5N6KM50-F1
#
_cell.length_a   1.000
_cell.length_b   1.000
_cell.length_c   1.000
_cell.angle_alpha   90.00
_cell.angle_beta   90.00
_cell.angle_gamma   90.00
#
_symmetry.space_group_name_H-M   'P 1'
#
loop_
_entity.id
_entity.type
_entity.pdbx_description
1 polymer ?
#
loop_
_entity_poly.entity_id
_entity_poly.type
_entity_poly.pdbx_seq_one_letter_code
_entity_poly.pdbx_strand_id
1 'polypeptide(L)'
;MGRLREYQVIGRHLPSEANPAPKLYRMRIFAPNTVVAKSRFWYFLMKLRKVKKANGEIVSLNEISEKRPQKVKNFGIWIRYDSRSGTHNMYKEYREMSRTDAVEALYQDMAARHRSRFRSIHVNREDRRR
;
A
#
# COMPACT_ATOMS: atom_id res chain seq x y z
N MET A 1 -9.12 -13.21 3.58
CA MET A 1 -8.84 -11.77 3.82
C MET A 1 -10.09 -11.02 3.43
N GLY A 2 -10.53 -10.00 4.17
CA GLY A 2 -11.69 -9.20 3.73
C GLY A 2 -11.37 -8.42 2.45
N ARG A 3 -12.39 -8.08 1.65
CA ARG A 3 -12.24 -7.32 0.39
C ARG A 3 -11.36 -6.09 0.60
N LEU A 4 -10.33 -5.96 -0.22
CA LEU A 4 -9.38 -4.85 -0.10
C LEU A 4 -9.99 -3.56 -0.65
N ARG A 5 -9.76 -2.47 0.06
CA ARG A 5 -10.06 -1.11 -0.36
C ARG A 5 -8.76 -0.33 -0.49
N GLU A 6 -8.77 0.65 -1.36
CA GLU A 6 -7.63 1.52 -1.56
C GLU A 6 -7.77 2.80 -0.72
N TYR A 7 -6.78 3.08 0.10
CA TYR A 7 -6.74 4.27 0.95
C TYR A 7 -5.54 5.14 0.60
N GLN A 8 -5.79 6.43 0.42
CA GLN A 8 -4.75 7.45 0.48
C GLN A 8 -4.61 7.91 1.94
N VAL A 9 -3.45 7.65 2.51
CA VAL A 9 -3.10 8.10 3.87
C VAL A 9 -2.03 9.17 3.77
N ILE A 10 -2.28 10.32 4.37
CA ILE A 10 -1.34 11.43 4.48
C ILE A 10 -1.04 11.62 5.96
N GLY A 11 0.24 11.64 6.31
CA GLY A 11 0.71 11.91 7.67
C GLY A 11 1.98 12.73 7.70
N ARG A 12 2.30 13.28 8.86
CA ARG A 12 3.50 14.08 9.10
C ARG A 12 4.01 13.85 10.52
N HIS A 13 5.22 14.35 10.78
CA HIS A 13 5.66 14.55 12.16
C HIS A 13 4.78 15.59 12.86
N LEU A 14 4.68 15.50 14.18
CA LEU A 14 4.10 16.57 14.97
C LEU A 14 4.91 17.86 14.77
N PRO A 15 4.25 19.01 14.51
CA PRO A 15 4.93 20.30 14.50
C PRO A 15 5.64 20.55 15.82
N SER A 16 6.81 21.17 15.75
CA SER A 16 7.60 21.59 16.92
C SER A 16 8.14 23.00 16.70
N GLU A 17 8.60 23.69 17.74
CA GLU A 17 9.18 25.03 17.61
C GLU A 17 10.35 25.07 16.61
N ALA A 18 11.17 24.01 16.59
CA ALA A 18 12.28 23.86 15.65
C ALA A 18 11.82 23.52 14.21
N ASN A 19 10.62 22.99 14.03
CA ASN A 19 10.06 22.67 12.72
C ASN A 19 8.53 22.85 12.70
N PRO A 20 8.05 24.08 12.46
CA PRO A 20 6.63 24.40 12.52
C PRO A 20 5.84 23.85 11.32
N ALA A 21 6.51 23.55 10.20
CA ALA A 21 5.89 23.02 8.99
C ALA A 21 6.53 21.69 8.55
N PRO A 22 6.26 20.57 9.26
CA PRO A 22 6.84 19.28 8.92
C PRO A 22 6.39 18.78 7.55
N LYS A 23 7.29 18.08 6.85
CA LYS A 23 7.01 17.50 5.53
C LYS A 23 5.86 16.49 5.60
N LEU A 24 4.93 16.62 4.65
CA LEU A 24 3.82 15.69 4.46
C LEU A 24 4.28 14.45 3.69
N TYR A 25 3.91 13.28 4.20
CA TYR A 25 4.13 11.99 3.56
C TYR A 25 2.80 11.41 3.12
N ARG A 26 2.69 11.10 1.82
CA ARG A 26 1.50 10.48 1.22
C ARG A 26 1.81 9.06 0.80
N MET A 27 0.96 8.11 1.19
CA MET A 27 1.02 6.72 0.76
C MET A 27 -0.34 6.23 0.28
N ARG A 28 -0.32 5.31 -0.69
CA ARG A 28 -1.50 4.54 -1.10
C ARG A 28 -1.39 3.16 -0.50
N ILE A 29 -2.42 2.72 0.20
CA ILE A 29 -2.42 1.50 1.00
C ILE A 29 -3.67 0.70 0.67
N PHE A 30 -3.47 -0.56 0.32
CA PHE A 30 -4.55 -1.52 0.15
C PHE A 30 -4.79 -2.24 1.47
N ALA A 31 -5.98 -2.07 2.04
CA ALA A 31 -6.36 -2.62 3.33
C ALA A 31 -7.86 -2.90 3.41
N PRO A 32 -8.32 -3.83 4.27
CA PRO A 32 -9.75 -4.12 4.42
C PRO A 32 -10.54 -3.00 5.11
N ASN A 33 -9.87 -2.15 5.89
CA ASN A 33 -10.49 -1.03 6.60
C ASN A 33 -9.47 0.05 6.93
N THR A 34 -9.98 1.19 7.43
CA THR A 34 -9.18 2.37 7.78
C THR A 34 -8.19 2.10 8.93
N VAL A 35 -8.54 1.25 9.90
CA VAL A 35 -7.67 0.91 11.05
C VAL A 35 -6.40 0.20 10.58
N VAL A 36 -6.56 -0.81 9.72
CA VAL A 36 -5.43 -1.54 9.12
C VAL A 36 -4.63 -0.62 8.19
N ALA A 37 -5.29 0.28 7.45
CA ALA A 37 -4.61 1.27 6.62
C ALA A 37 -3.69 2.19 7.44
N LYS A 38 -4.18 2.74 8.55
CA LYS A 38 -3.38 3.56 9.48
C LYS A 38 -2.20 2.77 10.06
N SER A 39 -2.42 1.52 10.46
CA SER A 39 -1.36 0.66 11.00
C SER A 39 -0.24 0.40 9.97
N ARG A 40 -0.61 0.06 8.73
CA ARG A 40 0.35 -0.15 7.64
C ARG A 40 1.09 1.13 7.27
N PHE A 41 0.42 2.29 7.30
CA PHE A 41 1.06 3.58 7.08
C PHE A 41 2.23 3.79 8.05
N TRP A 42 1.98 3.63 9.35
CA TRP A 42 3.02 3.79 10.37
C TRP A 42 4.14 2.75 10.24
N TYR A 43 3.79 1.50 9.90
CA TYR A 43 4.79 0.46 9.64
C TYR A 43 5.78 0.85 8.55
N PHE A 44 5.27 1.36 7.41
CA PHE A 44 6.13 1.79 6.32
C PHE A 44 6.86 3.10 6.62
N LEU A 45 6.20 4.07 7.25
CA LEU A 45 6.80 5.36 7.56
C LEU A 45 7.96 5.22 8.57
N MET A 46 7.83 4.31 9.54
CA MET A 46 8.91 3.96 10.45
C MET A 46 10.11 3.38 9.70
N LYS A 47 9.88 2.45 8.76
CA LYS A 47 10.97 1.84 7.98
C LYS A 47 11.66 2.81 7.01
N LEU A 48 10.90 3.72 6.40
CA LEU A 48 11.41 4.62 5.35
C LEU A 48 12.00 5.92 5.91
N ARG A 49 11.42 6.44 6.99
CA ARG A 49 11.73 7.79 7.52
C ARG A 49 11.96 7.82 9.02
N LYS A 50 11.99 6.67 9.70
CA LYS A 50 12.20 6.55 11.16
C LYS A 50 11.19 7.33 12.01
N VAL A 51 10.00 7.61 11.45
CA VAL A 51 8.91 8.29 12.16
C VAL A 51 8.10 7.28 12.95
N LYS A 52 7.94 7.51 14.26
CA LYS A 52 7.08 6.70 15.13
C LYS A 52 5.67 7.29 15.18
N LYS A 53 4.67 6.41 15.37
CA LYS A 53 3.26 6.82 15.57
C LYS A 53 3.09 7.83 16.72
N ALA A 54 3.90 7.73 17.77
CA ALA A 54 3.84 8.65 18.91
C ALA A 54 4.28 10.09 18.55
N ASN A 55 5.16 10.25 17.56
CA ASN A 55 5.77 11.54 17.21
C ASN A 55 5.21 12.11 15.90
N GLY A 56 4.05 11.61 15.47
CA GLY A 56 3.45 12.00 14.21
C GLY A 56 1.93 11.86 14.24
N GLU A 57 1.30 12.50 13.28
CA GLU A 57 -0.14 12.51 13.12
C GLU A 57 -0.53 12.14 11.70
N ILE A 58 -1.77 11.65 11.55
CA ILE A 58 -2.39 11.41 10.25
C ILE A 58 -3.26 12.63 9.95
N VAL A 59 -2.89 13.37 8.91
CA VAL A 59 -3.57 14.60 8.49
C VAL A 59 -4.84 14.29 7.73
N SER A 60 -4.80 13.27 6.87
CA SER A 60 -5.95 12.89 6.04
C SER A 60 -5.92 11.39 5.72
N LEU A 61 -7.10 10.79 5.70
CA LEU A 61 -7.33 9.43 5.23
C LEU A 61 -8.54 9.47 4.30
N ASN A 62 -8.31 9.19 3.02
CA ASN A 62 -9.35 9.18 2.00
C ASN A 62 -9.42 7.81 1.33
N GLU A 63 -10.60 7.26 1.17
CA GLU A 63 -10.81 6.06 0.35
C GLU A 63 -10.81 6.47 -1.13
N ILE A 64 -10.01 5.79 -1.96
CA ILE A 64 -9.95 6.02 -3.40
C ILE A 64 -10.79 4.94 -4.08
N SER A 65 -11.83 5.37 -4.79
CA SER A 65 -12.56 4.51 -5.72
C SER A 65 -11.95 4.54 -7.12
N GLU A 66 -12.17 3.47 -7.89
CA GLU A 66 -11.75 3.40 -9.28
C GLU A 66 -12.57 4.37 -10.14
N LYS A 67 -11.92 5.21 -10.94
CA LYS A 67 -12.59 6.27 -11.72
C LYS A 67 -13.51 5.70 -12.81
N ARG A 68 -13.16 4.54 -13.37
CA ARG A 68 -13.91 3.88 -14.44
C ARG A 68 -14.06 2.39 -14.11
N PRO A 69 -14.99 2.01 -13.22
CA PRO A 69 -15.09 0.65 -12.70
C PRO A 69 -15.59 -0.35 -13.75
N GLN A 70 -16.19 0.10 -14.85
CA GLN A 70 -16.71 -0.75 -15.93
C GLN A 70 -15.72 -0.95 -17.10
N LYS A 71 -14.48 -0.46 -17.00
CA LYS A 71 -13.48 -0.62 -18.06
C LYS A 71 -12.34 -1.52 -17.58
N VAL A 72 -12.16 -2.65 -18.27
CA VAL A 72 -11.00 -3.54 -18.10
C VAL A 72 -9.71 -2.78 -18.43
N LYS A 73 -8.69 -2.94 -17.59
CA LYS A 73 -7.35 -2.34 -17.77
C LYS A 73 -6.28 -3.38 -17.44
N ASN A 74 -5.07 -3.12 -17.91
CA ASN A 74 -3.88 -3.87 -17.52
C ASN A 74 -3.15 -3.09 -16.41
N PHE A 75 -2.92 -3.74 -15.28
CA PHE A 75 -2.23 -3.17 -14.11
C PHE A 75 -0.88 -3.86 -13.94
N GLY A 76 0.19 -3.09 -14.05
CA GLY A 76 1.54 -3.55 -13.74
C GLY A 76 1.86 -3.29 -12.27
N ILE A 77 2.09 -4.34 -11.49
CA ILE A 77 2.35 -4.24 -10.06
C ILE A 77 3.78 -4.69 -9.76
N TRP A 78 4.55 -3.77 -9.17
CA TRP A 78 5.85 -4.07 -8.58
C TRP A 78 5.68 -4.44 -7.12
N ILE A 79 6.13 -5.63 -6.76
CA ILE A 79 6.17 -6.12 -5.39
C ILE A 79 7.59 -6.36 -4.92
N ARG A 80 7.78 -6.20 -3.61
CA ARG A 80 8.89 -6.75 -2.87
C ARG A 80 8.31 -7.75 -1.87
N TYR A 81 8.78 -8.99 -1.89
CA TYR A 81 8.29 -10.01 -0.98
C TYR A 81 9.43 -10.77 -0.28
N ASP A 82 9.16 -11.19 0.94
CA ASP A 82 10.07 -12.02 1.73
C ASP A 82 9.74 -13.50 1.48
N SER A 83 10.69 -14.23 0.91
CA SER A 83 10.67 -15.69 0.73
C SER A 83 11.33 -16.39 1.92
N ARG A 84 11.46 -17.72 1.85
CA ARG A 84 12.20 -18.50 2.87
C ARG A 84 13.71 -18.26 2.81
N SER A 85 14.24 -17.88 1.65
CA SER A 85 15.67 -17.74 1.39
C SER A 85 16.14 -16.28 1.28
N GLY A 86 15.23 -15.31 1.28
CA GLY A 86 15.58 -13.90 1.24
C GLY A 86 14.46 -13.00 0.74
N THR A 87 14.77 -11.72 0.56
CA THR A 87 13.82 -10.73 0.03
C THR A 87 14.02 -10.55 -1.46
N HIS A 88 12.96 -10.67 -2.25
CA HIS A 88 13.02 -10.57 -3.71
C HIS A 88 12.05 -9.49 -4.23
N ASN A 89 12.44 -8.84 -5.33
CA ASN A 89 11.56 -7.97 -6.08
C ASN A 89 10.95 -8.76 -7.25
N MET A 90 9.70 -8.47 -7.58
CA MET A 90 8.98 -9.12 -8.67
C MET A 90 8.03 -8.12 -9.33
N TYR A 91 7.87 -8.25 -10.64
CA TYR A 91 6.89 -7.52 -11.42
C TYR A 91 5.85 -8.50 -11.97
N LYS A 92 4.57 -8.16 -11.85
CA LYS A 92 3.47 -8.92 -12.43
C LYS A 92 2.43 -8.01 -13.05
N GLU A 93 1.77 -8.50 -14.08
CA GLU A 93 0.68 -7.79 -14.74
C GLU A 93 -0.63 -8.53 -14.53
N TYR A 94 -1.69 -7.80 -14.20
CA TYR A 94 -3.05 -8.32 -14.00
C TYR A 94 -4.03 -7.55 -14.88
N ARG A 95 -4.98 -8.28 -15.49
CA ARG A 95 -6.03 -7.69 -16.31
C ARG A 95 -7.33 -7.68 -15.51
N GLU A 96 -7.68 -6.52 -14.98
CA GLU A 96 -8.80 -6.37 -14.05
C GLU A 96 -9.58 -5.07 -14.27
N MET A 97 -10.71 -4.93 -13.59
CA MET A 97 -11.57 -3.74 -13.66
C MET A 97 -11.06 -2.59 -12.77
N SER A 98 -10.47 -2.95 -11.63
CA SER A 98 -9.97 -2.02 -10.62
C SER A 98 -8.61 -2.44 -10.05
N ARG A 99 -7.90 -1.48 -9.46
CA ARG A 99 -6.63 -1.71 -8.77
C ARG A 99 -6.78 -2.61 -7.55
N THR A 100 -7.89 -2.48 -6.82
CA THR A 100 -8.17 -3.33 -5.65
C THR A 100 -8.30 -4.79 -6.05
N ASP A 101 -8.97 -5.06 -7.18
CA ASP A 101 -9.14 -6.44 -7.68
C ASP A 101 -7.80 -6.99 -8.19
N ALA A 102 -6.99 -6.18 -8.88
CA ALA A 102 -5.65 -6.56 -9.31
C ALA A 102 -4.73 -6.91 -8.14
N VAL A 103 -4.76 -6.12 -7.06
CA VAL A 103 -3.98 -6.39 -5.85
C VAL A 103 -4.52 -7.60 -5.10
N GLU A 104 -5.83 -7.84 -5.11
CA GLU A 104 -6.42 -9.05 -4.54
C GLU A 104 -5.99 -10.31 -5.29
N ALA A 105 -6.07 -10.30 -6.63
CA ALA A 105 -5.56 -11.36 -7.49
C ALA A 105 -4.07 -11.63 -7.26
N LEU A 106 -3.27 -10.57 -7.12
CA LEU A 106 -1.86 -10.66 -6.74
C LEU A 106 -1.64 -11.39 -5.41
N TYR A 107 -2.39 -11.03 -4.37
CA TYR A 107 -2.26 -11.70 -3.07
C TYR A 107 -2.62 -13.19 -3.15
N GLN A 108 -3.65 -13.55 -3.92
CA GLN A 108 -4.02 -14.94 -4.14
C GLN A 108 -2.93 -15.71 -4.89
N ASP A 109 -2.38 -15.12 -5.95
CA ASP A 109 -1.33 -15.74 -6.75
C ASP A 109 -0.03 -15.93 -5.94
N MET A 110 0.34 -14.96 -5.11
CA MET A 110 1.50 -15.06 -4.22
C MET A 110 1.29 -16.07 -3.09
N ALA A 111 0.06 -16.21 -2.58
CA ALA A 111 -0.28 -17.23 -1.60
C ALA A 111 -0.23 -18.64 -2.22
N ALA A 112 -0.73 -18.81 -3.45
CA ALA A 112 -0.75 -20.11 -4.13
C ALA A 112 0.65 -20.57 -4.58
N ARG A 113 1.37 -19.73 -5.34
CA ARG A 113 2.64 -20.12 -5.98
C ARG A 113 3.84 -20.02 -5.05
N HIS A 114 3.85 -19.01 -4.18
CA HIS A 114 5.01 -18.69 -3.35
C HIS A 114 4.74 -18.88 -1.85
N ARG A 115 3.54 -19.35 -1.47
CA ARG A 115 3.10 -19.52 -0.07
C ARG A 115 3.36 -18.27 0.78
N SER A 116 3.32 -17.11 0.14
CA SER A 116 3.65 -15.83 0.74
C SER A 116 2.42 -15.24 1.41
N ARG A 117 2.56 -14.85 2.68
CA ARG A 117 1.47 -14.23 3.45
C ARG A 117 1.41 -12.73 3.15
N PHE A 118 0.24 -12.13 3.33
CA PHE A 118 0.03 -10.67 3.17
C PHE A 118 1.09 -9.80 3.86
N ARG A 119 1.50 -10.18 5.08
CA ARG A 119 2.47 -9.43 5.88
C ARG A 119 3.86 -9.39 5.24
N SER A 120 4.19 -10.41 4.44
CA SER A 120 5.50 -10.59 3.80
C SER A 120 5.58 -9.96 2.40
N ILE A 121 4.53 -9.28 1.94
CA ILE A 121 4.47 -8.65 0.63
C ILE A 121 4.32 -7.13 0.82
N HIS A 122 5.14 -6.39 0.09
CA HIS A 122 5.10 -4.95 -0.01
C HIS A 122 4.81 -4.57 -1.46
N VAL A 123 3.72 -3.84 -1.69
CA VAL A 123 3.37 -3.29 -2.99
C VAL A 123 4.05 -1.93 -3.13
N ASN A 124 5.00 -1.80 -4.06
CA ASN A 124 5.83 -0.60 -4.18
C ASN A 124 5.22 0.42 -5.13
N ARG A 125 4.85 -0.02 -6.33
CA ARG A 125 4.34 0.84 -7.39
C ARG A 125 3.37 0.05 -8.25
N GLU A 126 2.22 0.65 -8.48
CA GLU A 126 1.27 0.20 -9.48
C GLU A 126 1.29 1.20 -10.63
N ASP A 127 1.63 0.73 -11.82
CA ASP A 127 1.60 1.52 -13.04
C ASP A 127 0.46 1.03 -13.92
N ARG A 128 -0.43 1.95 -14.29
CA ARG A 128 -1.47 1.65 -15.27
C ARG A 128 -0.84 1.82 -16.64
N ARG A 129 -0.49 0.73 -17.30
CA ARG A 129 -0.07 0.79 -18.71
C ARG A 129 -1.27 1.23 -19.56
N ARG A 130 -1.01 2.17 -20.47
CA ARG A 130 -1.99 2.93 -21.24
C ARG A 130 -3.03 2.03 -21.92
#